data_AF-A0A5S9M629-F1
#
_entry.id   AF-A0A5S9M629-F1
#
_cell.length_a   1.000
_cell.length_b   1.000
_cell.length_c   1.000
_cell.angle_alpha   90.00
_cell.angle_beta   90.00
_cell.angle_gamma   90.00
#
_symmetry.space_group_name_H-M   'P 1'
#
loop_
_entity.id
_entity.type
_entity.pdbx_description
1 polymer ?
#
loop_
_entity_poly.entity_id
_entity_poly.type
_entity_poly.pdbx_seq_one_letter_code
_entity_poly.pdbx_strand_id
1 'polypeptide(L)' 'MKEETFGEGRKALRFGLQKINLHEAGHEFEPKAAHPLPGSHDLCFITDLDMDSLLLHLRKQVVPH' A
#
# COMPACT_ATOMS: atom_id res chain seq x y z
N MET A 1 -7.22 -2.15 3.50
CA MET A 1 -6.60 -0.82 3.73
C MET A 1 -7.62 0.26 3.42
N LYS A 2 -7.40 1.51 3.87
CA LYS A 2 -8.27 2.65 3.53
C LYS A 2 -7.44 3.80 2.98
N GLU A 3 -7.96 4.48 1.95
CA GLU A 3 -7.38 5.73 1.49
C GLU A 3 -7.49 6.80 2.59
N GLU A 4 -6.41 7.56 2.78
CA GLU A 4 -6.34 8.73 3.64
C GLU A 4 -5.74 9.89 2.84
N THR A 5 -6.35 11.08 2.96
CA THR A 5 -5.77 12.34 2.46
C THR A 5 -5.28 13.15 3.65
N PHE A 6 -4.07 13.67 3.60
CA PHE A 6 -3.45 14.40 4.71
C PHE A 6 -2.50 15.49 4.21
N GLY A 7 -2.17 16.45 5.09
CA GLY A 7 -1.34 17.61 4.73
C GLY A 7 -1.92 18.37 3.53
N GLU A 8 -1.06 18.81 2.63
CA GLU A 8 -1.40 19.54 1.40
C GLU A 8 -1.93 18.60 0.30
N GLY A 9 -2.97 17.82 0.60
CA GLY A 9 -3.62 16.92 -0.36
C GLY A 9 -2.85 15.62 -0.66
N ARG A 10 -1.82 15.29 0.11
CA ARG A 10 -1.04 14.06 -0.05
C ARG A 10 -1.89 12.84 0.27
N LYS A 11 -1.64 11.74 -0.44
CA LYS A 11 -2.40 10.48 -0.32
C LYS A 11 -1.61 9.41 0.42
N ALA A 12 -2.31 8.57 1.17
CA ALA A 12 -1.76 7.39 1.83
C ALA A 12 -2.76 6.23 1.85
N LEU A 13 -2.24 5.02 2.03
CA LEU A 13 -3.01 3.84 2.42
C LEU A 13 -2.77 3.55 3.90
N ARG A 14 -3.81 3.67 4.71
CA ARG A 14 -3.77 3.37 6.15
C ARG A 14 -4.17 1.93 6.44
N PHE A 15 -3.46 1.31 7.38
CA PHE A 15 -3.73 -0.05 7.88
C PHE A 15 -3.29 -0.15 9.35
N GLY A 16 -4.20 -0.58 10.22
CA GLY A 16 -3.97 -0.55 11.67
C GLY A 16 -3.56 0.85 12.14
N LEU A 17 -2.39 0.92 12.79
CA LEU A 17 -1.77 2.15 13.28
C LEU A 17 -0.65 2.69 12.38
N GLN A 18 -0.47 2.11 11.19
CA GLN A 18 0.58 2.47 10.24
C GLN A 18 -0.03 2.95 8.91
N LYS A 19 0.81 3.53 8.04
CA LYS A 19 0.41 3.93 6.70
C LYS A 19 1.56 3.83 5.70
N ILE A 20 1.22 3.67 4.43
CA ILE A 20 2.11 3.84 3.29
C ILE A 20 1.73 5.14 2.59
N ASN A 21 2.65 6.10 2.52
CA ASN A 21 2.42 7.32 1.75
C ASN A 21 2.57 7.02 0.25
N LEU A 22 1.66 7.56 -0.57
CA LEU A 22 1.68 7.39 -2.01
C LEU A 22 2.27 8.63 -2.67
N HIS A 23 3.25 8.40 -3.54
CA HIS A 23 3.84 9.41 -4.41
C HIS A 23 3.67 8.88 -5.83
N GLU A 24 3.12 9.70 -6.72
CA GLU A 24 3.00 9.35 -8.13
C GLU A 24 4.39 9.42 -8.79
N ALA A 25 4.72 8.45 -9.62
CA ALA A 25 6.01 8.41 -10.31
C ALA A 25 6.19 9.67 -11.19
N GLY A 26 7.33 10.33 -11.06
CA GLY A 26 7.63 11.61 -11.71
C GLY A 26 7.04 12.84 -11.01
N HIS A 27 6.22 12.66 -9.97
CA HIS A 27 5.60 13.72 -9.17
C HIS A 27 5.83 13.50 -7.67
N GLU A 28 6.98 12.97 -7.30
CA GLU A 28 7.28 12.68 -5.90
C GLU A 28 7.59 13.97 -5.11
N PHE A 29 7.31 13.92 -3.81
CA PHE A 29 7.64 15.01 -2.88
C PHE A 29 9.06 14.85 -2.33
N GLU A 30 9.77 15.95 -2.12
CA GLU A 30 11.09 15.95 -1.48
C GLU A 30 11.00 16.04 0.06
N PRO A 31 11.94 15.42 0.81
CA PRO A 31 12.96 14.50 0.33
C PRO A 31 12.39 13.11 -0.01
N LYS A 32 12.98 12.46 -1.02
CA LYS A 32 12.63 11.08 -1.44
C LYS A 32 13.85 10.16 -1.51
N ALA A 33 13.61 8.88 -1.78
CA ALA A 33 14.67 7.91 -2.04
C ALA A 33 15.53 8.36 -3.24
N ALA A 34 16.82 8.01 -3.27
CA ALA A 34 17.72 8.39 -4.36
C ALA A 34 17.25 7.89 -5.75
N HIS A 35 16.62 6.71 -5.78
CA HIS A 35 16.05 6.10 -6.98
C HIS A 35 14.63 5.60 -6.69
N PRO A 36 13.61 6.48 -6.71
CA PRO A 36 12.23 6.06 -6.51
C PRO A 36 11.78 5.24 -7.74
N LEU A 37 11.45 3.97 -7.52
CA LEU A 37 11.11 3.05 -8.59
C LEU A 37 9.79 2.32 -8.26
N PRO A 38 8.72 2.51 -9.05
CA PRO A 38 7.50 1.73 -8.89
C PRO A 38 7.78 0.23 -9.00
N GLY A 39 7.16 -0.57 -8.13
CA GLY A 39 7.33 -2.03 -8.11
C GLY A 39 8.60 -2.55 -7.44
N SER A 40 9.45 -1.69 -6.87
CA SER A 40 10.67 -2.13 -6.15
C SER A 40 10.43 -2.57 -4.71
N HIS A 41 9.21 -2.41 -4.19
CA HIS A 41 8.89 -2.76 -2.81
C HIS A 41 8.56 -4.24 -2.69
N ASP A 42 9.23 -4.93 -1.76
CA ASP A 42 8.88 -6.26 -1.29
C ASP A 42 8.35 -6.13 0.14
N LEU A 43 7.06 -6.44 0.34
CA LEU A 43 6.34 -6.19 1.60
C LEU A 43 5.59 -7.44 2.04
N CYS A 44 5.73 -7.76 3.32
CA CYS A 44 4.92 -8.79 3.98
C CYS A 44 4.01 -8.13 5.02
N PHE A 45 2.69 -8.34 4.88
CA PHE A 45 1.70 -7.85 5.84
C PHE A 45 1.22 -8.98 6.73
N ILE A 46 1.16 -8.70 8.03
CA ILE A 46 0.52 -9.60 9.00
C ILE A 46 -0.97 -9.26 9.07
N THR A 47 -1.79 -10.30 9.14
CA THR A 47 -3.24 -10.19 9.20
C THR A 47 -3.81 -11.11 10.28
N ASP A 48 -4.94 -10.69 10.87
CA ASP A 48 -5.70 -11.50 11.83
C ASP A 48 -6.61 -12.53 11.14
N LEU A 49 -6.69 -12.52 9.80
CA LEU A 49 -7.41 -13.53 9.04
C LEU A 49 -6.63 -14.85 9.03
N ASP A 50 -7.35 -15.96 9.19
CA ASP A 50 -6.81 -17.27 8.86
C ASP A 50 -6.52 -17.39 7.35
N MET A 51 -5.71 -18.39 6.99
CA MET A 51 -5.25 -18.58 5.60
C MET A 51 -6.39 -18.87 4.62
N ASP A 52 -7.43 -19.59 5.04
CA ASP A 52 -8.54 -19.95 4.15
C ASP A 52 -9.41 -18.73 3.85
N SER A 53 -9.71 -17.93 4.87
CA SER A 53 -10.41 -16.65 4.76
C SER A 53 -9.64 -15.66 3.86
N LEU A 54 -8.31 -15.59 4.02
CA LEU A 54 -7.45 -14.72 3.20
C LEU A 54 -7.47 -15.14 1.72
N LEU A 55 -7.27 -16.43 1.42
CA LEU A 55 -7.26 -16.94 0.06
C LEU A 55 -8.63 -16.77 -0.62
N LEU A 56 -9.72 -17.00 0.11
CA LEU A 56 -11.07 -16.76 -0.41
C LEU A 56 -11.29 -15.28 -0.75
N HIS A 57 -10.83 -14.37 0.11
CA HIS A 57 -10.92 -12.94 -0.15
C HIS A 57 -10.16 -12.54 -1.41
N LEU A 58 -8.91 -12.98 -1.57
CA LEU A 58 -8.07 -12.65 -2.73
C LEU A 58 -8.66 -13.14 -4.06
N ARG A 59 -9.18 -14.38 -4.09
CA ARG A 59 -9.86 -14.93 -5.28
C ARG A 59 -11.06 -14.09 -5.72
N LYS A 60 -11.83 -13.55 -4.76
CA LYS A 60 -12.97 -12.67 -5.07
C LYS A 60 -12.55 -11.32 -5.66
N GLN A 61 -11.33 -10.87 -5.37
CA GLN A 61 -10.78 -9.61 -5.90
C GLN A 61 -10.09 -9.76 -7.25
N VAL A 62 -10.17 -10.95 -7.88
CA VAL A 62 -9.52 -11.24 -9.18
C VAL A 62 -8.00 -11.02 -9.12
N VAL A 63 -7.40 -11.18 -7.94
CA VAL A 63 -5.95 -11.18 -7.80
C VAL A 63 -5.44 -12.55 -8.29
N PRO A 64 -4.58 -12.60 -9.32
CA PRO A 64 -4.08 -13.87 -9.84
C PRO A 64 -3.27 -14.62 -8.78
N HIS A 65 -3.33 -15.96 -8.88
CA HIS A 65 -2.49 -16.88 -8.10
C HIS A 65 -1.08 -16.96 -8.66
#